data_AF-A0A383DC55-F1
#
_entry.id   AF-A0A383DC55-F1
#
_cell.length_a   1.000
_cell.length_b   1.000
_cell.length_c   1.000
_cell.angle_alpha   90.00
_cell.angle_beta   90.00
_cell.angle_gamma   90.00
#
_symmetry.space_group_name_H-M   'P 1'
#
loop_
_entity.id
_entity.type
_entity.pdbx_description
1 polymer ?
#
loop_
_entity_poly.entity_id
_entity_poly.type
_entity_poly.pdbx_seq_one_letter_code
_entity_poly.pdbx_strand_id
1 'polypeptide(L)'
;MDVTPDLLTFADGTTVDLEGWPRRRQELSDAIVPHEYGGLPPCGAETTALRRSNVSSVKPWPGVRYFTFEVRTRFDDGQELSLTLSLWVPPGDGPFPVILDGDGCWRYFDDHVVQKVLARGCIAASFDRTEAAADNA
;
A
#
# COMPACT_ATOMS: atom_id res chain seq x y z
N MET A 1 -18.27 28.36 -8.95
CA MET A 1 -19.15 27.27 -9.39
C MET A 1 -18.59 26.05 -8.70
N ASP A 2 -19.26 25.56 -7.66
CA ASP A 2 -18.82 24.38 -6.92
C ASP A 2 -19.20 23.18 -7.78
N VAL A 3 -18.23 22.61 -8.50
CA VAL A 3 -18.46 21.44 -9.34
C VAL A 3 -18.14 20.22 -8.49
N THR A 4 -19.17 19.64 -7.86
CA THR A 4 -19.04 18.35 -7.20
C THR A 4 -19.26 17.26 -8.25
N PRO A 5 -18.33 16.29 -8.43
CA PRO A 5 -18.54 15.22 -9.40
C PRO A 5 -19.76 14.39 -8.98
N ASP A 6 -20.76 14.30 -9.86
CA ASP A 6 -21.89 13.40 -9.65
C ASP A 6 -21.40 11.96 -9.79
N LEU A 7 -21.48 11.21 -8.69
CA LEU A 7 -21.02 9.83 -8.63
C LEU A 7 -21.97 8.88 -9.35
N LEU A 8 -23.25 9.25 -9.49
CA LEU A 8 -24.32 8.35 -9.96
C LEU A 8 -24.85 8.75 -11.35
N THR A 9 -24.14 9.62 -12.05
CA THR A 9 -24.41 10.02 -13.42
C THR A 9 -23.14 9.85 -14.26
N PHE A 10 -23.25 9.13 -15.38
CA PHE A 10 -22.19 9.00 -16.37
C PHE A 10 -21.86 10.34 -17.02
N ALA A 11 -20.69 10.44 -17.66
CA ALA A 11 -20.31 11.65 -18.41
C ALA A 11 -21.29 12.01 -19.56
N ASP A 12 -22.09 11.04 -20.04
CA ASP A 12 -23.13 11.25 -21.05
C ASP A 12 -24.49 11.70 -20.46
N GLY A 13 -24.58 11.85 -19.14
CA GLY A 13 -25.79 12.30 -18.45
C GLY A 13 -26.77 11.18 -18.07
N THR A 14 -26.48 9.92 -18.40
CA THR A 14 -27.31 8.77 -18.00
C THR A 14 -27.00 8.30 -16.58
N THR A 15 -27.97 7.65 -15.93
CA THR A 15 -27.82 7.16 -14.56
C THR A 15 -26.92 5.93 -14.49
N VAL A 16 -26.09 5.86 -13.45
CA VAL A 16 -25.23 4.72 -13.15
C VAL A 16 -26.01 3.67 -12.34
N ASP A 17 -26.00 2.43 -12.81
CA ASP A 17 -26.46 1.26 -12.06
C ASP A 17 -25.26 0.45 -11.51
N LEU A 18 -25.56 -0.67 -10.84
CA LEU A 18 -24.54 -1.52 -10.23
C LEU A 18 -23.54 -2.08 -11.26
N GLU A 19 -24.03 -2.50 -12.43
CA GLU A 19 -23.19 -3.06 -13.50
C GLU A 19 -22.37 -1.98 -14.21
N GLY A 20 -22.89 -0.75 -14.23
CA GLY A 20 -22.26 0.43 -14.80
C GLY A 20 -21.19 1.08 -13.92
N TRP A 21 -21.14 0.76 -12.63
CA TRP A 21 -20.18 1.35 -11.69
C TRP A 21 -18.71 1.21 -12.12
N PRO A 22 -18.21 0.06 -12.62
CA PRO A 22 -16.84 -0.05 -13.10
C PRO A 22 -16.51 0.96 -14.22
N ARG A 23 -17.44 1.20 -15.14
CA ARG A 23 -17.29 2.24 -16.18
C ARG A 23 -17.24 3.62 -15.54
N ARG A 24 -18.17 3.95 -14.63
CA ARG A 24 -18.19 5.27 -13.98
C ARG A 24 -16.93 5.52 -13.16
N ARG A 25 -16.43 4.51 -12.45
CA ARG A 25 -15.16 4.55 -11.72
C ARG A 25 -14.00 4.90 -12.64
N GLN A 26 -13.98 4.34 -13.85
CA GLN A 26 -12.96 4.67 -14.84
C GLN A 26 -13.09 6.12 -15.31
N GLU A 27 -14.30 6.58 -15.67
CA GLU A 27 -14.53 7.98 -16.07
C GLU A 27 -14.06 8.98 -15.00
N LEU A 28 -14.34 8.69 -13.72
CA LEU A 28 -13.88 9.51 -12.61
C LEU A 28 -12.35 9.45 -12.45
N SER A 29 -11.76 8.27 -12.60
CA SER A 29 -10.31 8.09 -12.49
C SER A 29 -9.57 8.83 -13.60
N ASP A 30 -10.06 8.76 -14.84
CA ASP A 30 -9.50 9.45 -16.01
C ASP A 30 -9.60 10.98 -15.87
N ALA A 31 -10.64 11.49 -15.19
CA ALA A 31 -10.79 12.90 -14.91
C ALA A 31 -9.97 13.38 -13.70
N ILE A 32 -9.83 12.57 -12.66
CA ILE A 32 -9.20 13.00 -11.39
C ILE A 32 -7.69 12.77 -11.41
N VAL A 33 -7.24 11.57 -11.78
CA VAL A 33 -5.84 11.15 -11.57
C VAL A 33 -4.83 12.02 -12.33
N PRO A 34 -5.02 12.34 -13.62
CA PRO A 34 -4.06 13.18 -14.35
C PRO A 34 -3.98 14.61 -13.84
N HIS A 35 -5.08 15.15 -13.32
CA HIS A 35 -5.19 16.55 -12.91
C HIS A 35 -4.78 16.77 -11.45
N GLU A 36 -5.12 15.85 -10.55
CA GLU A 36 -4.86 16.00 -9.10
C GLU A 36 -3.60 15.26 -8.64
N TYR A 37 -3.28 14.12 -9.26
CA TYR A 37 -2.21 13.23 -8.81
C TYR A 37 -1.06 13.07 -9.80
N GLY A 38 -1.21 13.56 -11.04
CA GLY A 38 -0.19 13.50 -12.09
C GLY A 38 -0.01 12.13 -12.77
N GLY A 39 -0.84 11.13 -12.44
CA GLY A 39 -0.75 9.78 -13.02
C GLY A 39 -0.03 8.76 -12.13
N LEU A 40 0.04 7.52 -12.63
CA LEU A 40 0.87 6.46 -12.07
C LEU A 40 2.06 6.21 -13.00
N PRO A 41 3.24 5.82 -12.47
CA PRO A 41 4.32 5.33 -13.32
C PRO A 41 3.86 4.10 -14.13
N PRO A 42 4.55 3.76 -15.23
CA PRO A 42 4.30 2.51 -15.94
C PRO A 42 4.41 1.32 -14.98
N CYS A 43 3.74 0.21 -15.32
CA CYS A 43 3.88 -1.01 -14.54
C CYS A 43 5.34 -1.47 -14.56
N GLY A 44 5.86 -1.91 -13.41
CA GLY A 44 7.20 -2.49 -13.35
C GLY A 44 7.29 -3.77 -14.18
N ALA A 45 8.42 -3.95 -14.86
CA ALA A 45 8.72 -5.15 -15.63
C ALA A 45 8.94 -6.37 -14.72
N GLU A 46 9.54 -6.14 -13.55
CA GLU A 46 9.84 -7.17 -12.57
C GLU A 46 9.84 -6.58 -11.16
N THR A 47 9.17 -7.25 -10.22
CA THR A 47 9.25 -6.95 -8.78
C THR A 47 9.82 -8.15 -8.03
N THR A 48 10.89 -7.92 -7.27
CA THR A 48 11.53 -8.93 -6.42
C THR A 48 11.51 -8.48 -4.96
N ALA A 49 11.38 -9.43 -4.03
CA ALA A 49 11.46 -9.16 -2.59
C ALA A 49 12.65 -9.92 -1.99
N LEU A 50 13.72 -9.19 -1.68
CA LEU A 50 14.91 -9.73 -1.05
C LEU A 50 14.75 -9.68 0.47
N ARG A 51 14.66 -10.83 1.13
CA ARG A 51 14.62 -10.88 2.59
C ARG A 51 15.98 -10.43 3.17
N ARG A 52 15.99 -9.32 3.89
CA ARG A 52 17.18 -8.73 4.52
C ARG A 52 17.47 -9.31 5.89
N SER A 53 16.45 -9.54 6.70
CA SER A 53 16.61 -10.14 8.03
C SER A 53 15.42 -11.00 8.43
N ASN A 54 15.66 -11.93 9.36
CA ASN A 54 14.62 -12.61 10.10
C ASN A 54 14.98 -12.65 11.60
N VAL A 55 14.04 -12.22 12.44
CA VAL A 55 14.12 -12.47 13.88
C VAL A 55 12.96 -13.38 14.25
N SER A 56 13.29 -14.57 14.77
CA SER A 56 12.29 -15.59 15.14
C SER A 56 11.39 -15.15 16.30
N SER A 57 11.81 -14.16 17.08
CA SER A 57 11.02 -13.53 18.14
C SER A 57 11.41 -12.08 18.37
N VAL A 58 10.49 -11.14 18.21
CA VAL A 58 10.68 -9.76 18.68
C VAL A 58 10.32 -9.71 20.16
N LYS A 59 11.24 -9.33 21.05
CA LYS A 59 10.87 -9.05 22.44
C LYS A 59 10.18 -7.67 22.47
N PRO A 60 9.01 -7.52 23.15
CA PRO A 60 8.41 -8.41 24.13
C PRO A 60 7.22 -9.26 23.61
N TRP A 61 7.18 -9.67 22.34
CA TRP A 61 6.04 -10.36 21.71
C TRP A 61 6.34 -11.84 21.40
N PRO A 62 6.00 -12.77 22.31
CA PRO A 62 6.31 -14.19 22.12
C PRO A 62 5.63 -14.76 20.88
N GLY A 63 6.37 -15.53 20.08
CA GLY A 63 5.85 -16.20 18.88
C GLY A 63 5.64 -15.29 17.66
N VAL A 64 5.80 -13.98 17.80
CA VAL A 64 5.77 -13.04 16.66
C VAL A 64 7.10 -13.09 15.93
N ARG A 65 7.04 -13.36 14.63
CA ARG A 65 8.21 -13.33 13.75
C ARG A 65 8.31 -11.97 13.10
N TYR A 66 9.52 -11.43 13.01
CA TYR A 66 9.78 -10.18 12.33
C TYR A 66 10.69 -10.38 11.13
N PHE A 67 10.33 -9.74 10.04
CA PHE A 67 11.08 -9.77 8.80
C PHE A 67 11.27 -8.37 8.26
N THR A 68 12.43 -8.13 7.69
CA THR A 68 12.64 -6.98 6.80
C THR A 68 12.94 -7.49 5.40
N PHE A 69 12.31 -6.86 4.42
CA PHE A 69 12.52 -7.10 3.00
C PHE A 69 12.96 -5.81 2.34
N GLU A 70 13.75 -5.95 1.30
CA GLU A 70 13.91 -4.92 0.28
C GLU A 70 13.07 -5.35 -0.93
N VAL A 71 12.07 -4.56 -1.28
CA VAL A 71 11.19 -4.77 -2.43
C VAL A 71 11.72 -3.90 -3.56
N ARG A 72 12.24 -4.53 -4.61
CA ARG A 72 12.79 -3.85 -5.79
C ARG A 72 11.87 -4.03 -6.97
N THR A 73 11.53 -2.93 -7.63
CA THR A 73 10.79 -2.93 -8.89
C THR A 73 11.65 -2.31 -9.97
N ARG A 74 11.93 -3.08 -11.02
CA ARG A 74 12.62 -2.61 -12.23
C ARG A 74 11.62 -2.24 -13.31
N PHE A 75 11.91 -1.16 -14.04
CA PHE A 75 11.13 -0.69 -15.17
C PHE A 75 11.84 -0.97 -16.50
N ASP A 76 11.10 -0.97 -17.61
CA ASP A 76 11.62 -1.29 -18.95
C ASP A 76 12.70 -0.31 -19.44
N ASP A 77 12.72 0.91 -18.92
CA ASP A 77 13.71 1.94 -19.22
C ASP A 77 15.01 1.79 -18.39
N GLY A 78 15.10 0.75 -17.55
CA GLY A 78 16.24 0.46 -16.69
C GLY A 78 16.23 1.19 -15.35
N GLN A 79 15.22 2.02 -15.06
CA GLN A 79 15.05 2.60 -13.72
C GLN A 79 14.67 1.51 -12.70
N GLU A 80 14.94 1.79 -11.43
CA GLU A 80 14.61 0.90 -10.32
C GLU A 80 14.08 1.71 -9.13
N LEU A 81 13.00 1.22 -8.52
CA LEU A 81 12.49 1.68 -7.23
C LEU A 81 12.76 0.60 -6.19
N SER A 82 13.33 0.98 -5.04
CA SER A 82 13.56 0.08 -3.92
C SER A 82 12.90 0.61 -2.66
N LEU A 83 12.16 -0.26 -1.96
CA LEU A 83 11.47 0.04 -0.72
C LEU A 83 11.79 -0.98 0.37
N THR A 84 11.99 -0.52 1.60
CA THR A 84 12.13 -1.35 2.79
C THR A 84 10.75 -1.69 3.34
N LEU A 85 10.43 -2.99 3.40
CA LEU A 85 9.18 -3.50 3.97
C LEU A 85 9.47 -4.25 5.27
N SER A 86 8.85 -3.81 6.36
CA SER A 86 8.91 -4.45 7.68
C SER A 86 7.61 -5.21 7.95
N LEU A 87 7.71 -6.47 8.36
CA LEU A 87 6.57 -7.35 8.65
C LEU A 87 6.66 -7.92 10.06
N TRP A 88 5.58 -7.78 10.83
CA TRP A 88 5.33 -8.54 12.05
C TRP A 88 4.27 -9.58 11.76
N VAL A 89 4.66 -10.85 11.88
CA VAL A 89 3.82 -12.00 11.53
C VAL A 89 3.34 -12.67 12.82
N PRO A 90 2.03 -12.83 13.04
CA PRO A 90 1.49 -13.49 14.22
C PRO A 90 1.90 -14.99 14.25
N PRO A 91 1.86 -15.63 15.44
CA PRO A 91 2.14 -17.06 15.56
C PRO A 91 1.11 -17.90 14.79
N GLY A 92 1.56 -19.07 14.31
CA GLY A 92 0.77 -20.01 13.50
C GLY A 92 1.27 -20.15 12.05
N ASP A 93 0.52 -20.94 11.28
CA ASP A 93 0.90 -21.39 9.94
C ASP A 93 0.27 -20.56 8.80
N GLY A 94 -0.67 -19.66 9.11
CA GLY A 94 -1.32 -18.79 8.13
C GLY A 94 -2.27 -19.54 7.16
N PRO A 95 -2.70 -18.90 6.06
CA PRO A 95 -2.41 -17.52 5.67
C PRO A 95 -3.03 -16.51 6.63
N PHE A 96 -2.45 -15.32 6.70
CA PHE A 96 -2.94 -14.22 7.53
C PHE A 96 -3.30 -13.02 6.64
N PRO A 97 -4.40 -12.31 6.93
CA PRO A 97 -4.64 -11.00 6.31
C PRO A 97 -3.52 -10.02 6.70
N VAL A 98 -3.29 -9.00 5.87
CA VAL A 98 -2.24 -7.99 6.08
C VAL A 98 -2.88 -6.61 6.25
N ILE A 99 -2.44 -5.87 7.27
CA ILE A 99 -2.67 -4.43 7.37
C ILE A 99 -1.36 -3.76 6.96
N LEU A 100 -1.39 -3.05 5.83
CA LEU A 100 -0.24 -2.36 5.26
C LEU A 100 -0.32 -0.85 5.53
N ASP A 101 0.71 -0.33 6.17
CA ASP A 101 0.94 1.08 6.41
C ASP A 101 2.09 1.59 5.51
N GLY A 102 1.91 2.76 4.90
CA GLY A 102 2.92 3.38 4.03
C GLY A 102 3.67 4.54 4.67
N ASP A 103 3.31 4.91 5.89
CA ASP A 103 3.86 6.07 6.61
C ASP A 103 4.93 5.63 7.64
N GLY A 104 5.77 4.66 7.29
CA GLY A 104 6.87 4.19 8.15
C GLY A 104 7.91 5.26 8.52
N CYS A 105 7.95 6.38 7.79
CA CYS A 105 8.70 7.59 8.15
C CYS A 105 8.13 8.32 9.38
N TRP A 106 6.87 8.06 9.72
CA TRP A 106 6.17 8.63 10.86
C TRP A 106 5.92 7.56 11.94
N ARG A 107 5.83 7.98 13.20
CA ARG A 107 5.70 7.04 14.34
C ARG A 107 4.25 6.65 14.66
N TYR A 108 3.34 6.69 13.68
CA TYR A 108 1.92 6.36 13.90
C TYR A 108 1.68 4.86 14.00
N PHE A 109 2.43 4.06 13.23
CA PHE A 109 2.38 2.60 13.27
C PHE A 109 3.29 2.06 14.38
N ASP A 110 3.00 2.48 15.62
CA ASP A 110 3.78 2.14 16.80
C ASP A 110 3.50 0.72 17.33
N ASP A 111 4.24 0.33 18.37
CA ASP A 111 4.11 -0.96 19.04
C ASP A 111 2.67 -1.29 19.48
N HIS A 112 1.90 -0.28 19.91
CA HIS A 112 0.52 -0.47 20.35
C HIS A 112 -0.41 -0.78 19.18
N VAL A 113 -0.24 -0.07 18.06
CA VAL A 113 -0.97 -0.36 16.82
C VAL A 113 -0.59 -1.75 16.30
N VAL A 114 0.70 -2.06 16.22
CA VAL A 114 1.19 -3.38 15.77
C VAL A 114 0.62 -4.50 16.62
N GLN A 115 0.63 -4.37 17.95
CA GLN A 115 0.02 -5.34 18.86
C GLN A 115 -1.48 -5.55 18.59
N LYS A 116 -2.23 -4.48 18.34
CA LYS A 116 -3.67 -4.58 18.02
C LYS A 116 -3.91 -5.29 16.69
N VAL A 117 -3.06 -5.08 15.69
CA VAL A 117 -3.14 -5.79 14.40
C VAL A 117 -2.85 -7.28 14.61
N LEU A 118 -1.75 -7.60 15.30
CA LEU A 118 -1.35 -8.99 15.60
C LEU A 118 -2.39 -9.75 16.43
N ALA A 119 -3.00 -9.09 17.43
CA ALA A 119 -4.05 -9.69 18.27
C ALA A 119 -5.32 -10.09 17.49
N ARG A 120 -5.50 -9.56 16.27
CA ARG A 120 -6.59 -9.92 15.35
C ARG A 120 -6.19 -11.02 14.36
N GLY A 121 -4.98 -11.57 14.49
CA GLY A 121 -4.46 -12.58 13.57
C GLY A 121 -4.01 -12.00 12.23
N CYS A 122 -3.76 -10.69 12.15
CA CYS A 122 -3.26 -10.04 10.95
C CYS A 122 -1.73 -9.87 11.01
N ILE A 123 -1.09 -9.90 9.85
CA ILE A 123 0.27 -9.36 9.68
C ILE A 123 0.18 -7.85 9.77
N ALA A 124 1.03 -7.25 10.59
CA ALA A 124 1.29 -5.81 10.54
C ALA A 124 2.45 -5.57 9.57
N ALA A 125 2.26 -4.71 8.59
CA ALA A 125 3.25 -4.41 7.56
C ALA A 125 3.43 -2.90 7.45
N SER A 126 4.67 -2.42 7.37
CA SER A 126 4.97 -1.00 7.18
C SER A 126 6.15 -0.81 6.22
N PHE A 127 6.05 0.20 5.36
CA PHE A 127 7.15 0.70 4.54
C PHE A 127 7.23 2.22 4.65
N ASP A 128 8.37 2.79 4.26
CA ASP A 128 8.58 4.23 4.26
C ASP A 128 8.30 4.81 2.87
N ARG A 129 7.17 5.50 2.67
CA ARG A 129 6.84 6.15 1.39
C ARG A 129 7.87 7.20 0.95
N THR A 130 8.68 7.74 1.87
CA THR A 130 9.69 8.75 1.55
C THR A 130 10.91 8.18 0.84
N GLU A 131 11.10 6.85 0.88
CA GLU A 131 12.07 6.15 0.03
C GLU A 131 11.68 6.23 -1.46
N ALA A 132 10.37 6.35 -1.78
CA ALA A 132 9.90 6.60 -3.15
C ALA A 132 9.86 8.08 -3.50
N ALA A 133 9.36 8.92 -2.59
CA ALA A 133 9.21 10.36 -2.83
C ALA A 133 9.44 11.14 -1.53
N ALA A 134 10.56 11.87 -1.46
CA ALA A 134 10.94 12.63 -0.28
C ALA A 134 9.87 13.67 0.10
N ASP A 135 9.58 13.76 1.39
CA ASP A 135 8.62 14.71 1.98
C ASP A 135 9.38 15.86 2.66
N ASN A 136 10.11 16.64 1.84
CA ASN A 136 11.07 17.64 2.30
C ASN A 136 10.96 18.99 1.57
N ALA A 137 9.78 19.26 0.99
CA ALA A 137 9.48 20.53 0.33
C ALA A 137 9.18 21.67 1.32
#